data_AF-A0A351UQG3-F1
#
_entry.id   AF-A0A351UQG3-F1
#
_cell.length_a   1.000
_cell.length_b   1.000
_cell.length_c   1.000
_cell.angle_alpha   90.00
_cell.angle_beta   90.00
_cell.angle_gamma   90.00
#
_symmetry.space_group_name_H-M   'P 1'
#
loop_
_entity.id
_entity.type
_entity.pdbx_description
1 polymer ?
#
loop_
_entity_poly.entity_id
_entity_poly.type
_entity_poly.pdbx_seq_one_letter_code
_entity_poly.pdbx_strand_id
1 'polypeptide(L)'
;MMKFKLTLGIPLLAACLGLAACKGPVPVDVVQDGGEVYFVLEAPEEISSIRVLPRAPAGGPALLWETRHNMTTPLKDRKYPRLKQVRYGAKLAEFPVVTGPLELARDVEYVVTIELGDKFAQETFLIAGDGKLVMPSPAFQRQRGRVYSVVAGKDGSREFVRK
;
A
#
# COMPACT_ATOMS: atom_id res chain seq x y z
N MET A 1 -3.73 43.84 -55.50
CA MET A 1 -4.24 42.45 -55.55
C MET A 1 -4.31 41.90 -54.13
N MET A 2 -5.49 41.90 -53.52
CA MET A 2 -5.76 41.29 -52.22
C MET A 2 -6.29 39.86 -52.42
N LYS A 3 -5.87 38.94 -51.55
CA LYS A 3 -6.66 37.78 -51.09
C LYS A 3 -5.97 37.18 -49.86
N PHE A 4 -6.30 37.70 -48.68
CA PHE A 4 -6.12 37.00 -47.41
C PHE A 4 -7.20 35.91 -47.32
N LYS A 5 -6.80 34.66 -47.15
CA LYS A 5 -7.70 33.60 -46.67
C LYS A 5 -7.26 33.23 -45.26
N LEU A 6 -7.94 33.80 -44.27
CA LEU A 6 -7.86 33.39 -42.88
C LEU A 6 -8.85 32.24 -42.69
N THR A 7 -8.37 31.00 -42.79
CA THR A 7 -9.17 29.82 -42.42
C THR A 7 -8.96 29.58 -40.93
N LEU A 8 -9.90 30.03 -40.10
CA LEU A 8 -10.01 29.63 -38.69
C LEU A 8 -10.35 28.13 -38.65
N GLY A 9 -9.32 27.29 -38.56
CA GLY A 9 -9.43 25.88 -38.21
C GLY A 9 -9.11 25.71 -36.73
N ILE A 10 -10.15 25.60 -35.91
CA ILE A 10 -10.07 25.14 -34.52
C ILE A 10 -9.50 23.71 -34.53
N PRO A 11 -8.47 23.41 -33.70
CA PRO A 11 -8.58 22.21 -32.89
C PRO A 11 -8.43 22.61 -31.42
N LEU A 12 -9.58 22.88 -30.82
CA LEU A 12 -9.87 22.72 -29.41
C LEU A 12 -9.81 21.21 -29.11
N LEU A 13 -8.65 20.57 -29.29
CA LEU A 13 -8.49 19.12 -29.17
C LEU A 13 -7.01 18.71 -28.97
N ALA A 14 -6.35 19.37 -28.02
CA ALA A 14 -5.06 18.90 -27.48
C ALA A 14 -4.98 19.10 -25.95
N ALA A 15 -6.13 19.16 -25.28
CA ALA A 15 -6.24 19.17 -23.81
C ALA A 15 -6.74 17.82 -23.27
N CYS A 16 -6.52 16.74 -24.02
CA CYS A 16 -6.85 15.39 -23.60
C CYS A 16 -5.57 14.55 -23.51
N LEU A 17 -5.30 14.15 -22.26
CA LEU A 17 -4.83 12.80 -21.94
C LEU A 17 -3.36 12.52 -22.20
N GLY A 18 -2.52 13.43 -21.73
CA GLY A 18 -1.20 13.10 -21.23
C GLY A 18 -1.16 13.23 -19.70
N LEU A 19 -2.20 12.75 -19.01
CA LEU A 19 -2.08 12.38 -17.59
C LEU A 19 -0.99 11.32 -17.55
N ALA A 20 0.26 11.75 -17.46
CA ALA A 20 1.27 10.99 -16.77
C ALA A 20 0.59 10.62 -15.44
N ALA A 21 0.18 9.37 -15.32
CA ALA A 21 -0.18 8.78 -14.06
C ALA A 21 1.10 8.92 -13.22
N CYS A 22 1.24 10.07 -12.56
CA CYS A 22 2.22 10.26 -11.53
C CYS A 22 1.98 9.10 -10.58
N LYS A 23 3.01 8.26 -10.38
CA LYS A 23 3.03 7.20 -9.38
C LYS A 23 2.75 7.85 -8.03
N GLY A 24 1.47 7.98 -7.71
CA GLY A 24 0.99 8.72 -6.56
C GLY A 24 0.85 7.75 -5.41
N PRO A 25 1.18 8.17 -4.17
CA PRO A 25 0.84 7.38 -3.02
C PRO A 25 -0.69 7.22 -2.95
N VAL A 26 -1.15 6.03 -2.62
CA VAL A 26 -2.55 5.76 -2.24
C VAL A 26 -2.63 5.41 -0.76
N PRO A 27 -3.76 5.61 -0.10
CA PRO A 27 -3.90 5.31 1.33
C PRO A 27 -3.86 3.82 1.58
N VAL A 28 -3.15 3.45 2.64
CA VAL A 28 -3.24 2.15 3.30
C VAL A 28 -3.44 2.43 4.79
N ASP A 29 -4.53 1.91 5.34
CA ASP A 29 -4.80 1.99 6.77
C ASP A 29 -4.07 0.85 7.48
N VAL A 30 -3.47 1.16 8.63
CA VAL A 30 -2.86 0.14 9.48
C VAL A 30 -3.76 -0.04 10.69
N VAL A 31 -4.23 -1.26 10.89
CA VAL A 31 -5.17 -1.60 11.96
C VAL A 31 -4.64 -2.78 12.77
N GLN A 32 -5.07 -2.87 14.03
CA GLN A 32 -4.68 -3.94 14.94
C GLN A 32 -5.92 -4.63 15.49
N ASP A 33 -5.89 -5.96 15.54
CA ASP A 33 -6.91 -6.76 16.24
C ASP A 33 -6.26 -7.98 16.88
N GLY A 34 -6.60 -8.29 18.13
CA GLY A 34 -6.04 -9.43 18.87
C GLY A 34 -4.51 -9.51 18.88
N GLY A 35 -3.81 -8.36 18.86
CA GLY A 35 -2.34 -8.29 18.82
C GLY A 35 -1.73 -8.39 17.41
N GLU A 36 -2.52 -8.69 16.39
CA GLU A 36 -2.05 -8.79 15.00
C GLU A 36 -2.24 -7.48 14.24
N VAL A 37 -1.30 -7.16 13.37
CA VAL A 37 -1.31 -5.96 12.51
C VAL A 37 -1.79 -6.32 11.10
N TYR A 38 -2.66 -5.48 10.55
CA TYR A 38 -3.22 -5.62 9.22
C TYR A 38 -3.05 -4.32 8.43
N PHE A 39 -2.78 -4.47 7.14
CA PHE A 39 -2.72 -3.38 6.17
C PHE A 39 -3.97 -3.45 5.30
N VAL A 40 -4.78 -2.40 5.31
CA VAL A 40 -6.11 -2.34 4.67
C VAL A 40 -6.11 -1.27 3.58
N LEU A 41 -6.39 -1.68 2.35
CA LEU A 41 -6.55 -0.82 1.19
C LEU A 41 -8.03 -0.40 1.04
N GLU A 42 -8.26 0.73 0.37
CA GLU A 42 -9.64 1.23 0.15
C GLU A 42 -10.47 0.29 -0.72
N ALA A 43 -9.83 -0.38 -1.67
CA ALA A 43 -10.43 -1.36 -2.56
C ALA A 43 -9.48 -2.56 -2.75
N PRO A 44 -9.97 -3.72 -3.23
CA PRO A 44 -9.10 -4.81 -3.64
C PRO A 44 -8.19 -4.38 -4.81
N GLU A 45 -6.88 -4.49 -4.62
CA GLU A 45 -5.87 -4.08 -5.61
C GLU A 45 -4.91 -5.23 -5.90
N GLU A 46 -4.35 -5.26 -7.11
CA GLU A 46 -3.26 -6.17 -7.44
C GLU A 46 -1.98 -5.69 -6.76
N ILE A 47 -1.38 -6.57 -5.96
CA ILE A 47 -0.16 -6.28 -5.23
C ILE A 47 1.02 -6.94 -5.95
N SER A 48 2.15 -6.23 -6.06
CA SER A 48 3.40 -6.76 -6.62
C SER A 48 4.48 -7.01 -5.57
N SER A 49 4.43 -6.28 -4.45
CA SER A 49 5.24 -6.56 -3.27
C SER A 49 4.70 -5.82 -2.05
N ILE A 50 5.08 -6.32 -0.86
CA ILE A 50 4.87 -5.63 0.41
C ILE A 50 6.21 -5.59 1.14
N ARG A 51 6.54 -4.44 1.71
CA ARG A 51 7.76 -4.23 2.49
C ARG A 51 7.45 -3.45 3.77
N VAL A 52 8.05 -3.85 4.88
CA VAL A 52 7.99 -3.16 6.17
C VAL A 52 9.40 -2.93 6.69
N LEU A 53 9.72 -1.68 7.03
CA LEU A 53 11.01 -1.22 7.50
C LEU A 53 10.84 -0.36 8.76
N PRO A 54 11.85 -0.27 9.66
CA PRO A 54 11.84 0.73 10.71
C PRO A 54 12.19 2.08 10.10
N ARG A 55 11.51 3.16 10.52
CA ARG A 55 11.71 4.50 9.96
C ARG A 55 13.08 5.08 10.30
N ALA A 56 13.67 4.68 11.42
CA ALA A 56 15.02 5.08 11.82
C ALA A 56 15.65 4.06 12.79
N PRO A 57 16.52 3.16 12.34
CA PRO A 57 17.46 2.50 13.23
C PRO A 57 18.80 3.25 13.21
N ALA A 58 19.34 3.54 14.39
CA ALA A 58 20.74 3.88 14.55
C ALA A 58 21.59 2.67 14.09
N GLY A 59 21.92 2.60 12.80
CA GLY A 59 22.65 1.45 12.21
C GLY A 59 22.20 0.98 10.83
N GLY A 60 21.15 1.56 10.22
CA GLY A 60 20.68 1.22 8.86
C GLY A 60 19.44 0.29 8.85
N PRO A 61 18.56 0.38 7.85
CA PRO A 61 17.25 -0.27 7.86
C PRO A 61 17.40 -1.81 7.86
N ALA A 62 17.18 -2.44 9.01
CA ALA A 62 16.96 -3.88 9.06
C ALA A 62 15.59 -4.16 8.41
N LEU A 63 15.56 -4.99 7.37
CA LEU A 63 14.30 -5.39 6.74
C LEU A 63 13.47 -6.22 7.72
N LEU A 64 12.32 -5.72 8.19
CA LEU A 64 11.45 -6.47 9.12
C LEU A 64 10.67 -7.54 8.37
N TRP A 65 10.07 -7.16 7.25
CA TRP A 65 9.28 -8.08 6.43
C TRP A 65 9.27 -7.63 4.98
N GLU A 66 9.48 -8.57 4.06
CA GLU A 66 9.23 -8.39 2.64
C GLU A 66 8.57 -9.64 2.08
N THR A 67 7.59 -9.45 1.20
CA THR A 67 7.06 -10.51 0.35
C THR A 67 6.90 -9.97 -1.07
N ARG A 68 7.44 -10.68 -2.07
CA ARG A 68 7.48 -10.24 -3.47
C ARG A 68 7.69 -11.37 -4.47
N HIS A 69 7.58 -11.04 -5.75
CA HIS A 69 8.03 -11.91 -6.83
C HIS A 69 9.55 -12.08 -6.89
N ASN A 70 9.97 -13.20 -7.49
CA ASN A 70 11.34 -13.33 -7.95
C ASN A 70 11.59 -12.36 -9.11
N MET A 71 12.66 -11.56 -9.01
CA MET A 71 13.02 -10.58 -10.03
C MET A 71 13.44 -11.24 -11.35
N THR A 72 13.87 -12.51 -11.31
CA THR A 72 14.23 -13.28 -12.52
C THR A 72 13.01 -13.84 -13.25
N THR A 73 11.83 -13.91 -12.62
CA THR A 73 10.59 -14.32 -13.29
C THR A 73 10.13 -13.19 -14.24
N PRO A 74 9.89 -13.45 -15.53
CA PRO A 74 9.40 -12.44 -16.46
C PRO A 74 8.06 -11.84 -16.01
N LEU A 75 7.84 -10.54 -16.26
CA LEU A 75 6.64 -9.83 -15.78
C LEU A 75 5.32 -10.48 -16.21
N LYS A 76 5.26 -10.98 -17.45
CA LYS A 76 4.08 -11.66 -18.02
C LYS A 76 3.71 -12.98 -17.32
N ASP A 77 4.67 -13.59 -16.62
CA ASP A 77 4.52 -14.90 -15.97
C ASP A 77 4.26 -14.75 -14.45
N ARG A 78 4.28 -13.52 -13.93
CA ARG A 78 3.99 -13.22 -12.52
C ARG A 78 2.48 -13.17 -12.30
N LYS A 79 2.01 -13.86 -11.26
CA LYS A 79 0.61 -13.79 -10.82
C LYS A 79 0.50 -12.82 -9.66
N TYR A 80 -0.24 -11.73 -9.82
CA TYR A 80 -0.40 -10.73 -8.77
C TYR A 80 -1.64 -11.05 -7.94
N PRO A 81 -1.52 -11.28 -6.62
CA PRO A 81 -2.69 -11.48 -5.78
C PRO A 81 -3.49 -10.16 -5.71
N ARG A 82 -4.81 -10.26 -5.87
CA ARG A 82 -5.73 -9.13 -5.67
C ARG A 82 -6.26 -9.16 -4.25
N LEU A 83 -5.79 -8.25 -3.40
CA LEU A 83 -6.11 -8.21 -1.98
C LEU A 83 -6.64 -6.85 -1.58
N LYS A 84 -7.64 -6.84 -0.70
CA LYS A 84 -8.10 -5.63 -0.01
C LYS A 84 -7.36 -5.40 1.30
N GLN A 85 -6.90 -6.48 1.93
CA GLN A 85 -6.18 -6.42 3.18
C GLN A 85 -5.15 -7.54 3.27
N VAL A 86 -4.13 -7.32 4.09
CA VAL A 86 -3.07 -8.30 4.29
C VAL A 86 -2.55 -8.21 5.72
N ARG A 87 -2.47 -9.36 6.40
CA ARG A 87 -1.89 -9.48 7.73
C ARG A 87 -0.37 -9.35 7.65
N TYR A 88 0.25 -8.64 8.59
CA TYR A 88 1.70 -8.60 8.72
C TYR A 88 2.28 -10.01 8.83
N GLY A 89 3.29 -10.32 8.01
CA GLY A 89 3.90 -11.66 8.00
C GLY A 89 3.11 -12.73 7.24
N ALA A 90 2.03 -12.38 6.55
CA ALA A 90 1.27 -13.35 5.76
C ALA A 90 2.13 -13.97 4.63
N LYS A 91 2.00 -15.28 4.43
CA LYS A 91 2.56 -15.97 3.28
C LYS A 91 1.54 -15.92 2.14
N LEU A 92 1.93 -15.33 1.02
CA LEU A 92 1.12 -15.26 -0.20
C LEU A 92 1.69 -16.28 -1.19
N ALA A 93 0.86 -17.22 -1.64
CA ALA A 93 1.32 -18.34 -2.47
C ALA A 93 1.94 -17.88 -3.80
N GLU A 94 1.53 -16.71 -4.28
CA GLU A 94 1.98 -16.04 -5.49
C GLU A 94 3.39 -15.43 -5.35
N PHE A 95 3.85 -15.19 -4.13
CA PHE A 95 5.11 -14.51 -3.82
C PHE A 95 6.14 -15.51 -3.27
N PRO A 96 7.06 -16.02 -4.12
CA PRO A 96 8.03 -17.02 -3.71
C PRO A 96 9.17 -16.44 -2.86
N VAL A 97 9.39 -15.12 -2.87
CA VAL A 97 10.45 -14.47 -2.08
C VAL A 97 9.82 -13.86 -0.85
N VAL A 98 10.21 -14.39 0.32
CA VAL A 98 9.76 -13.90 1.63
C VAL A 98 10.97 -13.72 2.54
N THR A 99 11.09 -12.53 3.16
CA THR A 99 12.05 -12.24 4.24
C THR A 99 11.28 -11.82 5.49
N GLY A 100 11.67 -12.31 6.67
CA GLY A 100 10.92 -12.10 7.91
C GLY A 100 9.65 -12.97 7.99
N PRO A 101 8.62 -12.57 8.76
CA PRO A 101 8.55 -11.35 9.56
C PRO A 101 9.46 -11.43 10.81
N LEU A 102 10.08 -10.31 11.16
CA LEU A 102 10.68 -10.09 12.48
C LEU A 102 9.63 -9.50 13.44
N GLU A 103 9.88 -9.57 14.74
CA GLU A 103 8.95 -9.01 15.73
C GLU A 103 8.91 -7.48 15.67
N LEU A 104 7.71 -6.91 15.76
CA LEU A 104 7.51 -5.48 15.88
C LEU A 104 7.74 -5.05 17.34
N ALA A 105 8.88 -4.42 17.58
CA ALA A 105 9.19 -3.78 18.86
C ALA A 105 8.28 -2.56 19.13
N ARG A 106 8.02 -2.33 20.43
CA ARG A 106 7.31 -1.15 20.93
C ARG A 106 8.16 0.11 20.79
N ASP A 107 7.49 1.25 20.71
CA ASP A 107 8.08 2.60 20.64
C ASP A 107 9.05 2.77 19.45
N VAL A 108 8.82 1.98 18.39
CA VAL A 108 9.52 2.07 17.11
C VAL A 108 8.52 2.43 16.02
N GLU A 109 8.86 3.44 15.22
CA GLU A 109 8.11 3.77 14.01
C GLU A 109 8.52 2.86 12.86
N TYR A 110 7.53 2.33 12.16
CA TYR A 110 7.66 1.51 10.97
C TYR A 110 7.01 2.17 9.78
N VAL A 111 7.54 1.89 8.59
CA VAL A 111 6.93 2.27 7.32
C VAL A 111 6.54 0.98 6.60
N VAL A 112 5.27 0.88 6.22
CA VAL A 112 4.80 -0.12 5.25
C VAL A 112 4.75 0.51 3.87
N THR A 113 5.22 -0.22 2.87
CA THR A 113 5.08 0.09 1.45
C THR A 113 4.47 -1.10 0.73
N ILE A 114 3.40 -0.88 -0.03
CA ILE A 114 2.71 -1.86 -0.86
C ILE A 114 2.76 -1.39 -2.31
N GLU A 115 3.44 -2.14 -3.16
CA GLU A 115 3.54 -1.83 -4.59
C GLU A 115 2.31 -2.38 -5.34
N LEU A 116 1.65 -1.53 -6.13
CA LEU A 116 0.40 -1.83 -6.84
C LEU A 116 0.55 -1.72 -8.37
N GLY A 117 1.76 -2.00 -8.88
CA GLY A 117 2.09 -1.93 -10.30
C GLY A 117 2.45 -0.52 -10.77
N ASP A 118 1.45 0.32 -11.02
CA ASP A 118 1.61 1.70 -11.50
C ASP A 118 1.56 2.76 -10.39
N LYS A 119 1.18 2.37 -9.17
CA LYS A 119 1.09 3.20 -7.97
C LYS A 119 1.59 2.42 -6.76
N PHE A 120 1.70 3.08 -5.61
CA PHE A 120 2.09 2.44 -4.35
C PHE A 120 1.27 2.98 -3.19
N ALA A 121 1.03 2.16 -2.16
CA ALA A 121 0.49 2.58 -0.90
C ALA A 121 1.61 2.66 0.14
N GLN A 122 1.65 3.71 0.95
CA GLN A 122 2.65 3.85 1.99
C GLN A 122 2.05 4.48 3.24
N GLU A 123 2.38 3.96 4.41
CA GLU A 123 1.97 4.56 5.68
C GLU A 123 3.01 4.30 6.78
N THR A 124 3.08 5.24 7.74
CA THR A 124 3.87 5.09 8.97
C THR A 124 2.98 4.68 10.13
N PHE A 125 3.40 3.69 10.89
CA PHE A 125 2.71 3.23 12.09
C PHE A 125 3.71 2.93 13.21
N LEU A 126 3.23 2.90 14.44
CA LEU A 126 4.01 2.63 15.65
C LEU A 126 3.19 1.72 16.57
N ILE A 127 3.84 0.76 17.21
CA ILE A 127 3.28 0.04 18.34
C ILE A 127 3.70 0.79 19.61
N ALA A 128 2.76 1.46 20.27
CA ALA A 128 3.05 2.24 21.47
C ALA A 128 3.46 1.34 22.65
N GLY A 129 4.05 1.92 23.70
CA GLY A 129 4.43 1.20 24.92
C GLY A 129 3.31 0.38 25.58
N ASP A 130 2.03 0.78 25.40
CA ASP A 130 0.85 0.03 25.86
C ASP A 130 0.42 -1.12 24.92
N GLY A 131 1.17 -1.34 23.85
CA GLY A 131 0.94 -2.39 22.84
C GLY A 131 -0.08 -2.02 21.76
N LYS A 132 -0.65 -0.80 21.78
CA LYS A 132 -1.61 -0.35 20.78
C LYS A 132 -0.94 0.23 19.55
N LEU A 133 -1.56 0.00 18.41
CA LEU A 133 -1.17 0.61 17.15
C LEU A 133 -1.61 2.06 17.07
N VAL A 134 -0.68 2.92 16.66
CA VAL A 134 -0.91 4.34 16.42
C VAL A 134 -0.33 4.70 15.05
N MET A 135 -1.07 5.51 14.29
CA MET A 135 -0.55 6.19 13.11
C MET A 135 -0.18 7.62 13.50
N PRO A 136 1.10 7.92 13.78
CA PRO A 136 1.51 9.19 14.41
C PRO A 136 1.28 10.39 13.48
N SER A 137 1.33 10.18 12.17
CA SER A 137 1.13 11.23 11.16
C SER A 137 0.55 10.61 9.89
N PRO A 138 -0.78 10.33 9.86
CA PRO A 138 -1.42 9.72 8.70
C PRO A 138 -1.13 10.51 7.44
N ALA A 139 -0.67 9.83 6.39
CA ALA A 139 -0.26 10.46 5.14
C ALA A 139 -1.43 11.14 4.43
N PHE A 140 -2.66 10.63 4.62
CA PHE A 140 -3.87 11.19 4.03
C PHE A 140 -4.86 11.64 5.10
N GLN A 141 -5.39 12.87 4.96
CA GLN A 141 -6.38 13.43 5.90
C GLN A 141 -7.59 12.50 6.10
N ARG A 142 -8.05 11.86 5.02
CA ARG A 142 -9.19 10.94 5.04
C ARG A 142 -9.02 9.70 5.90
N GLN A 143 -7.81 9.38 6.35
CA GLN A 143 -7.53 8.25 7.26
C GLN A 143 -7.69 8.62 8.73
N ARG A 144 -7.69 9.91 9.06
CA ARG A 144 -7.88 10.38 10.43
C ARG A 144 -9.28 10.00 10.92
N GLY A 145 -9.34 9.32 12.08
CA GLY A 145 -10.59 8.96 12.73
C GLY A 145 -11.38 7.85 12.04
N ARG A 146 -10.81 7.11 11.07
CA ARG A 146 -11.46 5.92 10.51
C ARG A 146 -11.65 4.86 11.60
N VAL A 147 -12.84 4.26 11.62
CA VAL A 147 -13.19 3.18 12.55
C VAL A 147 -13.59 1.96 11.72
N TYR A 148 -13.12 0.79 12.13
CA TYR A 148 -13.44 -0.48 11.50
C TYR A 148 -14.28 -1.35 12.43
N SER A 149 -15.22 -2.09 11.85
CA SER A 149 -15.77 -3.30 12.44
C SER A 149 -14.93 -4.49 11.99
N VAL A 150 -14.69 -5.43 12.90
CA VAL A 150 -14.07 -6.71 12.56
C VAL A 150 -15.18 -7.73 12.34
N VAL A 151 -15.19 -8.36 11.17
CA VAL A 151 -16.06 -9.50 10.86
C VAL A 151 -15.19 -10.74 10.85
N ALA A 152 -15.51 -11.71 11.70
CA ALA A 152 -14.82 -13.00 11.71
C ALA A 152 -15.44 -13.93 10.65
N GLY A 153 -14.60 -14.41 9.73
CA GLY A 153 -14.92 -15.48 8.81
C GLY A 153 -15.03 -16.82 9.52
N LYS A 154 -15.74 -17.77 8.90
CA LYS A 154 -15.93 -19.13 9.44
C LYS A 154 -14.63 -19.93 9.56
N ASP A 155 -13.61 -19.55 8.80
CA ASP A 155 -12.25 -20.09 8.78
C ASP A 155 -11.32 -19.39 9.79
N GLY A 156 -11.84 -18.49 10.62
CA GLY A 156 -11.04 -17.67 11.53
C GLY A 156 -10.35 -16.48 10.87
N SER A 157 -10.58 -16.25 9.57
CA SER A 157 -10.13 -15.01 8.92
C SER A 157 -10.82 -13.80 9.54
N ARG A 158 -10.16 -12.65 9.48
CA ARG A 158 -10.71 -11.38 9.96
C ARG A 158 -10.84 -10.44 8.79
N GLU A 159 -12.02 -9.88 8.57
CA GLU A 159 -12.25 -8.83 7.59
C GLU A 159 -12.52 -7.50 8.28
N PHE A 160 -11.82 -6.45 7.87
CA PHE A 160 -12.01 -5.10 8.38
C PHE A 160 -12.98 -4.33 7.46
N VAL A 161 -14.17 -4.04 7.98
CA VAL A 161 -15.20 -3.26 7.28
C VAL A 161 -15.25 -1.87 7.89
N ARG A 162 -14.97 -0.85 7.08
CA ARG A 162 -15.06 0.55 7.51
C ARG A 162 -16.50 0.88 7.92
N LYS A 163 -16.67 1.48 9.11
CA LYS A 163 -17.95 2.00 9.60
C LYS A 163 -18.35 3.30 8.92
#